data_AF-A0A8J3G3F1-F1
#
_entry.id   AF-A0A8J3G3F1-F1
#
_cell.length_a   1.000
_cell.length_b   1.000
_cell.length_c   1.000
_cell.angle_alpha   90.00
_cell.angle_beta   90.00
_cell.angle_gamma   90.00
#
_symmetry.space_group_name_H-M   'P 1'
#
loop_
_entity.id
_entity.type
_entity.pdbx_description
1 polymer ?
#
loop_
_entity_poly.entity_id
_entity_poly.type
_entity_poly.pdbx_seq_one_letter_code
_entity_poly.pdbx_strand_id
1 'polypeptide(L)'
;MKFSTGIKFLMLSSALTACSGNSDNGGAGVTTNSAPVVDAGSAQSAIEGSTVQLSATATDADGDALSYSWSQSSGPAVTFSSATIEDPTFTAPDITSETDIILTLAVNDGTTTASDTVAITITVSASTTSADNWILNTTERSTEIFESSTQAQGVMYDVQLAEVQTIDGVDYNYVETEGIPKFDLIITQEIVDELNDRPKAGTDFTIGSTTVNVGDSIVFGEDIGYVQDTADRQNCAVTGGTGYWPPGPACPIMQSREGYFTKSPALRDNAVDGACETGIGAIGYLVNGAAIFGWGDTMSYNNASDWQNLAIAFEVYDLDVCYGHSANGDYHLHSYGRCLKELLGDDGSAHSPVIGYAADGFPVYGPYESENTFALSGWATRDFDDVNSATGCGVAGVRSCEMVDRYDLSAGTVASPSNGPTTSEIVSSLSGNSIMAVSGTYFEDFYYTGATITGAQLDQNNGHDTGDGKGYHYHFTQKLENGVTKLTYPYTFGPRYSGSIPDNAVASCGSSDQSNGGPPPGPPPGG
;
A
#
# COMPACT_ATOMS: atom_id res chain seq x y z
N MET A 1 -38.64 -11.64 20.77
CA MET A 1 -39.62 -12.27 21.68
C MET A 1 -38.99 -13.51 22.30
N LYS A 2 -39.04 -13.63 23.62
CA LYS A 2 -38.66 -14.84 24.39
C LYS A 2 -39.69 -15.96 24.17
N PHE A 3 -39.28 -17.21 24.40
CA PHE A 3 -39.95 -18.33 25.13
C PHE A 3 -39.36 -19.65 24.57
N SER A 4 -38.50 -20.42 25.26
CA SER A 4 -38.56 -21.08 26.57
C SER A 4 -39.34 -22.41 26.57
N THR A 5 -38.58 -23.47 26.88
CA THR A 5 -38.87 -24.71 27.64
C THR A 5 -39.90 -25.73 27.15
N GLY A 6 -39.45 -26.99 27.06
CA GLY A 6 -40.29 -28.18 26.90
C GLY A 6 -40.81 -28.79 28.21
N ILE A 7 -41.34 -30.02 28.12
CA ILE A 7 -41.19 -31.16 29.06
C ILE A 7 -42.10 -32.33 28.64
N LYS A 8 -41.53 -33.54 28.84
CA LYS A 8 -41.97 -34.96 28.78
C LYS A 8 -43.45 -35.32 29.05
N PHE A 9 -43.92 -36.41 28.41
CA PHE A 9 -44.32 -37.70 29.04
C PHE A 9 -44.86 -38.71 28.00
N LEU A 10 -44.49 -40.01 28.08
CA LEU A 10 -45.46 -41.13 28.11
C LEU A 10 -44.80 -42.50 28.44
N MET A 11 -45.50 -43.25 29.30
CA MET A 11 -45.22 -44.61 29.77
C MET A 11 -45.57 -45.69 28.73
N LEU A 12 -45.03 -46.92 28.89
CA LEU A 12 -45.88 -48.14 28.93
C LEU A 12 -45.17 -49.36 29.56
N SER A 13 -45.94 -50.16 30.29
CA SER A 13 -45.54 -51.33 31.08
C SER A 13 -46.15 -52.66 30.57
N SER A 14 -45.41 -53.77 30.76
CA SER A 14 -45.82 -55.19 31.00
C SER A 14 -46.53 -55.98 29.88
N ALA A 15 -46.28 -57.28 29.63
CA ALA A 15 -46.30 -58.44 30.57
C ALA A 15 -45.71 -59.78 30.03
N LEU A 16 -45.18 -60.62 30.97
CA LEU A 16 -45.28 -62.11 31.19
C LEU A 16 -45.06 -63.13 30.02
N THR A 17 -44.55 -64.39 30.12
CA THR A 17 -43.94 -65.32 31.11
C THR A 17 -43.47 -66.59 30.35
N ALA A 18 -42.39 -67.28 30.76
CA ALA A 18 -42.31 -68.76 30.74
C ALA A 18 -41.17 -69.32 31.63
N CYS A 19 -41.47 -70.45 32.28
CA CYS A 19 -40.71 -71.17 33.32
C CYS A 19 -39.47 -71.94 32.82
N SER A 20 -38.50 -72.16 33.71
CA SER A 20 -38.20 -73.47 34.35
C SER A 20 -36.75 -73.48 34.87
N GLY A 21 -36.56 -73.95 36.10
CA GLY A 21 -35.26 -74.01 36.74
C GLY A 21 -34.51 -75.30 36.42
N ASN A 22 -33.17 -75.19 36.35
CA ASN A 22 -32.27 -76.26 36.77
C ASN A 22 -30.99 -75.63 37.32
N SER A 23 -30.66 -75.97 38.56
CA SER A 23 -29.39 -75.63 39.19
C SER A 23 -28.29 -76.49 38.58
N ASP A 24 -27.34 -75.87 37.90
CA ASP A 24 -26.03 -76.47 37.65
C ASP A 24 -24.91 -75.48 38.00
N ASN A 25 -24.29 -75.84 39.13
CA ASN A 25 -22.88 -75.73 39.53
C ASN A 25 -21.95 -74.76 38.76
N GLY A 26 -21.29 -73.90 39.54
CA GLY A 26 -20.24 -72.96 39.18
C GLY A 26 -19.31 -73.37 38.04
N GLY A 27 -19.41 -72.64 36.93
CA GLY A 27 -18.27 -72.15 36.19
C GLY A 27 -18.41 -70.64 36.15
N ALA A 28 -17.46 -69.90 36.74
CA ALA A 28 -17.35 -68.48 36.47
C ALA A 28 -17.16 -68.35 34.95
N GLY A 29 -18.24 -67.99 34.24
CA GLY A 29 -18.17 -67.68 32.83
C GLY A 29 -17.25 -66.49 32.71
N VAL A 30 -16.01 -66.76 32.30
CA VAL A 30 -15.11 -65.72 31.83
C VAL A 30 -15.81 -65.17 30.58
N THR A 31 -16.53 -64.07 30.73
CA THR A 31 -16.93 -63.26 29.59
C THR A 31 -15.62 -62.90 28.90
N THR A 32 -15.45 -63.42 27.69
CA THR A 32 -14.22 -63.15 26.93
C THR A 32 -14.30 -61.69 26.52
N ASN A 33 -13.35 -60.90 27.01
CA ASN A 33 -13.24 -59.46 26.74
C ASN A 33 -13.30 -59.18 25.23
N SER A 34 -14.15 -58.25 24.82
CA SER A 34 -14.19 -57.71 23.47
C SER A 34 -13.20 -56.55 23.38
N ALA A 35 -12.34 -56.53 22.36
CA ALA A 35 -11.44 -55.39 22.20
C ALA A 35 -12.22 -54.12 21.85
N PRO A 36 -11.75 -52.93 22.29
CA PRO A 36 -12.41 -51.68 21.97
C PRO A 36 -12.39 -51.42 20.46
N VAL A 37 -13.43 -50.75 19.96
CA VAL A 37 -13.48 -50.23 18.60
C VAL A 37 -13.07 -48.78 18.64
N VAL A 38 -12.01 -48.43 17.91
CA VAL A 38 -11.38 -47.10 17.91
C VAL A 38 -11.34 -46.53 16.50
N ASP A 39 -11.62 -45.23 16.40
CA ASP A 39 -11.48 -44.41 15.19
C ASP A 39 -10.73 -43.13 15.59
N ALA A 40 -9.56 -42.90 15.00
CA ALA A 40 -8.71 -41.74 15.28
C ALA A 40 -9.22 -40.45 14.63
N GLY A 41 -10.32 -40.53 13.87
CA GLY A 41 -10.93 -39.44 13.13
C GLY A 41 -10.52 -39.42 11.65
N SER A 42 -11.25 -38.63 10.86
CA SER A 42 -10.93 -38.45 9.44
C SER A 42 -9.63 -37.67 9.25
N ALA A 43 -8.93 -37.93 8.14
CA ALA A 43 -7.78 -37.12 7.73
C ALA A 43 -8.14 -35.63 7.67
N GLN A 44 -7.20 -34.78 8.08
CA GLN A 44 -7.38 -33.33 8.14
C GLN A 44 -6.27 -32.61 7.38
N SER A 45 -6.51 -31.36 7.03
CA SER A 45 -5.48 -30.45 6.54
C SER A 45 -5.42 -29.22 7.44
N ALA A 46 -4.22 -28.74 7.72
CA ALA A 46 -3.99 -27.57 8.56
C ALA A 46 -2.83 -26.74 8.01
N ILE A 47 -2.88 -25.43 8.29
CA ILE A 47 -1.79 -24.52 7.96
C ILE A 47 -0.78 -24.55 9.12
N GLU A 48 0.52 -24.46 8.84
CA GLU A 48 1.55 -24.32 9.89
C GLU A 48 1.21 -23.21 10.91
N GLY A 49 1.58 -23.40 12.18
CA GLY A 49 1.24 -22.48 13.27
C GLY A 49 -0.22 -22.46 13.72
N SER A 50 -1.16 -23.05 12.96
CA SER A 50 -2.57 -23.14 13.36
C SER A 50 -2.82 -24.18 14.45
N THR A 51 -3.91 -24.04 15.21
CA THR A 51 -4.33 -25.06 16.18
C THR A 51 -5.16 -26.14 15.48
N VAL A 52 -4.72 -27.39 15.59
CA VAL A 52 -5.42 -28.58 15.10
C VAL A 52 -6.17 -29.22 16.27
N GLN A 53 -7.44 -29.56 16.05
CA GLN A 53 -8.28 -30.30 17.00
C GLN A 53 -8.52 -31.71 16.48
N LEU A 54 -8.15 -32.72 17.26
CA LEU A 54 -8.47 -34.11 16.96
C LEU A 54 -9.89 -34.43 17.46
N SER A 55 -10.59 -35.31 16.76
CA SER A 55 -11.95 -35.73 17.10
C SER A 55 -12.05 -37.23 16.91
N ALA A 56 -11.73 -37.97 17.96
CA ALA A 56 -11.74 -39.43 17.95
C ALA A 56 -13.09 -39.98 18.41
N THR A 57 -13.32 -41.26 18.14
CA THR A 57 -14.39 -42.01 18.79
C THR A 57 -13.88 -43.37 19.26
N ALA A 58 -14.32 -43.79 20.43
CA ALA A 58 -14.05 -45.13 20.92
C ALA A 58 -15.27 -45.72 21.63
N THR A 59 -15.50 -47.02 21.44
CA THR A 59 -16.58 -47.76 22.09
C THR A 59 -16.11 -49.11 22.56
N ASP A 60 -16.66 -49.57 23.67
CA ASP A 60 -16.46 -50.91 24.19
C ASP A 60 -17.80 -51.64 24.31
N ALA A 61 -17.85 -52.90 23.87
CA ALA A 61 -19.09 -53.68 23.82
C ALA A 61 -19.48 -54.25 25.18
N ASP A 62 -18.51 -54.41 26.09
CA ASP A 62 -18.68 -54.92 27.44
C ASP A 62 -18.99 -53.79 28.45
N GLY A 63 -18.79 -52.52 28.02
CA GLY A 63 -19.04 -51.31 28.82
C GLY A 63 -17.87 -50.93 29.71
N ASP A 64 -16.68 -51.44 29.41
CA ASP A 64 -15.46 -51.19 30.18
C ASP A 64 -14.96 -49.74 30.04
N ALA A 65 -14.24 -49.27 31.05
CA ALA A 65 -13.71 -47.92 31.08
C ALA A 65 -12.51 -47.78 30.13
N LEU A 66 -12.55 -46.78 29.25
CA LEU A 66 -11.53 -46.57 28.23
C LEU A 66 -10.45 -45.58 28.66
N SER A 67 -9.21 -45.92 28.36
CA SER A 67 -8.04 -45.05 28.52
C SER A 67 -7.39 -44.77 27.17
N TYR A 68 -7.02 -43.51 26.94
CA TYR A 68 -6.53 -43.01 25.65
C TYR A 68 -5.04 -42.71 25.71
N SER A 69 -4.33 -42.99 24.62
CA SER A 69 -2.93 -42.62 24.43
C SER A 69 -2.69 -42.20 22.98
N TRP A 70 -2.43 -40.91 22.80
CA TRP A 70 -1.99 -40.34 21.53
C TRP A 70 -0.46 -40.38 21.43
N SER A 71 0.01 -40.79 20.26
CA SER A 71 1.44 -40.79 19.92
C SER A 71 1.62 -40.34 18.47
N GLN A 72 2.78 -39.78 18.18
CA GLN A 72 3.15 -39.42 16.82
C GLN A 72 4.00 -40.53 16.19
N SER A 73 3.57 -41.02 15.03
CA SER A 73 4.24 -42.11 14.31
C SER A 73 5.21 -41.59 13.25
N SER A 74 4.93 -40.45 12.62
CA SER A 74 5.84 -39.80 11.66
C SER A 74 5.54 -38.30 11.48
N GLY A 75 6.41 -37.61 10.75
CA GLY A 75 6.34 -36.17 10.48
C GLY A 75 7.09 -35.30 11.51
N PRO A 76 7.04 -33.96 11.37
CA PRO A 76 7.66 -33.03 12.31
C PRO A 76 6.99 -33.09 13.69
N ALA A 77 7.78 -32.99 14.76
CA ALA A 77 7.31 -33.21 16.13
C ALA A 77 6.21 -32.22 16.56
N VAL A 78 5.11 -32.73 17.12
CA VAL A 78 4.03 -31.92 17.70
C VAL A 78 3.87 -32.15 19.20
N THR A 79 3.36 -31.14 19.91
CA THR A 79 3.06 -31.23 21.33
C THR A 79 1.54 -31.19 21.54
N PHE A 80 0.97 -32.28 22.05
CA PHE A 80 -0.44 -32.34 22.41
C PHE A 80 -0.75 -31.52 23.67
N SER A 81 -1.93 -30.91 23.71
CA SER A 81 -2.46 -30.30 24.93
C SER A 81 -2.66 -31.34 26.05
N SER A 82 -2.98 -32.58 25.69
CA SER A 82 -2.82 -33.76 26.53
C SER A 82 -2.78 -35.02 25.67
N ALA A 83 -1.80 -35.90 25.89
CA ALA A 83 -1.72 -37.16 25.15
C ALA A 83 -2.72 -38.23 25.64
N THR A 84 -3.52 -37.96 26.68
CA THR A 84 -4.34 -38.96 27.37
C THR A 84 -5.83 -38.64 27.44
N ILE A 85 -6.30 -37.68 26.63
CA ILE A 85 -7.72 -37.37 26.47
C ILE A 85 -8.19 -37.82 25.08
N GLU A 86 -9.50 -37.98 24.92
CA GLU A 86 -10.12 -38.40 23.66
C GLU A 86 -9.81 -37.42 22.52
N ASP A 87 -10.05 -36.13 22.75
CA ASP A 87 -9.96 -35.07 21.73
C ASP A 87 -8.91 -33.99 22.08
N PRO A 88 -7.60 -34.28 21.92
CA PRO A 88 -6.57 -33.28 22.17
C PRO A 88 -6.42 -32.28 21.02
N THR A 89 -5.72 -31.20 21.33
CA THR A 89 -5.27 -30.19 20.37
C THR A 89 -3.75 -30.17 20.28
N PHE A 90 -3.20 -29.66 19.19
CA PHE A 90 -1.79 -29.30 19.08
C PHE A 90 -1.63 -28.11 18.12
N THR A 91 -0.48 -27.45 18.16
CA THR A 91 -0.12 -26.41 17.18
C THR A 91 0.65 -27.06 16.03
N ALA A 92 0.21 -26.82 14.79
CA ALA A 92 0.88 -27.31 13.60
C ALA A 92 2.34 -26.79 13.55
N PRO A 93 3.33 -27.65 13.25
CA PRO A 93 4.73 -27.27 13.27
C PRO A 93 5.09 -26.41 12.04
N ASP A 94 6.13 -25.58 12.19
CA ASP A 94 6.70 -24.82 11.08
C ASP A 94 7.34 -25.76 10.06
N ILE A 95 7.04 -25.58 8.77
CA ILE A 95 7.49 -26.42 7.67
C ILE A 95 7.93 -25.57 6.47
N THR A 96 8.73 -26.14 5.56
CA THR A 96 9.22 -25.45 4.35
C THR A 96 8.64 -26.01 3.05
N SER A 97 7.90 -27.11 3.14
CA SER A 97 7.14 -27.74 2.06
C SER A 97 6.02 -28.57 2.67
N GLU A 98 4.91 -28.75 1.96
CA GLU A 98 3.79 -29.62 2.40
C GLU A 98 4.31 -30.93 2.98
N THR A 99 3.86 -31.26 4.19
CA THR A 99 4.36 -32.40 4.96
C THR A 99 3.22 -33.05 5.74
N ASP A 100 3.14 -34.38 5.67
CA ASP A 100 2.18 -35.14 6.47
C ASP A 100 2.72 -35.45 7.87
N ILE A 101 1.82 -35.36 8.85
CA ILE A 101 1.99 -35.88 10.21
C ILE A 101 1.04 -37.05 10.40
N ILE A 102 1.59 -38.20 10.82
CA ILE A 102 0.77 -39.38 11.13
C ILE A 102 0.70 -39.54 12.64
N LEU A 103 -0.52 -39.49 13.17
CA LEU A 103 -0.81 -39.64 14.58
C LEU A 103 -1.51 -40.99 14.82
N THR A 104 -1.22 -41.60 15.96
CA THR A 104 -1.77 -42.90 16.36
C THR A 104 -2.47 -42.75 17.69
N LEU A 105 -3.75 -43.12 17.71
CA LEU A 105 -4.54 -43.27 18.92
C LEU A 105 -4.53 -44.74 19.34
N ALA A 106 -4.13 -45.01 20.58
CA ALA A 106 -4.32 -46.30 21.23
C ALA A 106 -5.35 -46.17 22.36
N VAL A 107 -6.32 -47.09 22.40
CA VAL A 107 -7.36 -47.14 23.42
C VAL A 107 -7.32 -48.48 24.13
N ASN A 108 -7.24 -48.47 25.46
CA ASN A 108 -7.20 -49.66 26.31
C ASN A 108 -8.40 -49.72 27.26
N ASP A 109 -9.06 -50.88 27.32
CA ASP A 109 -10.25 -51.18 28.13
C ASP A 109 -9.91 -51.73 29.54
N GLY A 110 -8.62 -51.79 29.90
CA GLY A 110 -8.08 -52.44 31.10
C GLY A 110 -7.52 -53.85 30.88
N THR A 111 -7.82 -54.49 29.74
CA THR A 111 -7.40 -55.84 29.37
C THR A 111 -6.72 -55.88 28.00
N THR A 112 -7.31 -55.26 26.99
CA THR A 112 -6.85 -55.24 25.60
C THR A 112 -6.72 -53.81 25.07
N THR A 113 -5.90 -53.65 24.01
CA THR A 113 -5.68 -52.36 23.35
C THR A 113 -6.01 -52.48 21.88
N ALA A 114 -6.79 -51.53 21.37
CA ALA A 114 -6.96 -51.30 19.94
C ALA A 114 -6.29 -49.97 19.55
N SER A 115 -5.93 -49.81 18.29
CA SER A 115 -5.31 -48.59 17.79
C SER A 115 -5.79 -48.24 16.39
N ASP A 116 -5.84 -46.94 16.11
CA ASP A 116 -6.10 -46.39 14.78
C ASP A 116 -5.19 -45.18 14.50
N THR A 117 -5.09 -44.78 13.24
CA THR A 117 -4.21 -43.70 12.79
C THR A 117 -4.93 -42.64 11.97
N VAL A 118 -4.56 -41.38 12.17
CA VAL A 118 -5.05 -40.25 11.38
C VAL A 118 -3.88 -39.51 10.74
N ALA A 119 -4.07 -39.10 9.48
CA ALA A 119 -3.13 -38.27 8.74
C ALA A 119 -3.56 -36.80 8.83
N ILE A 120 -2.61 -35.94 9.17
CA ILE A 120 -2.78 -34.48 9.16
C ILE A 120 -1.79 -33.92 8.13
N THR A 121 -2.32 -33.44 7.00
CA THR A 121 -1.50 -32.79 5.97
C THR A 121 -1.28 -31.35 6.40
N ILE A 122 -0.04 -31.01 6.75
CA ILE A 122 0.35 -29.63 7.04
C ILE A 122 0.77 -29.00 5.71
N THR A 123 0.01 -28.01 5.27
CA THR A 123 0.44 -27.14 4.19
C THR A 123 1.26 -26.03 4.80
N VAL A 124 2.32 -25.62 4.10
CA VAL A 124 2.95 -24.34 4.41
C VAL A 124 1.84 -23.29 4.44
N SER A 125 1.93 -22.31 5.35
CA SER A 125 1.25 -21.05 5.03
C SER A 125 1.72 -20.75 3.62
N ALA A 126 0.81 -20.46 2.69
CA ALA A 126 1.26 -19.85 1.46
C ALA A 126 2.09 -18.67 1.95
N SER A 127 3.41 -18.78 1.84
CA SER A 127 4.19 -17.60 1.67
C SER A 127 3.68 -17.14 0.31
N THR A 128 2.59 -16.36 0.34
CA THR A 128 2.80 -15.03 -0.16
C THR A 128 4.13 -14.64 0.47
N THR A 129 5.21 -14.73 -0.30
CA THR A 129 6.32 -13.83 -0.08
C THR A 129 5.63 -12.49 -0.21
N SER A 130 5.07 -12.09 0.91
CA SER A 130 3.99 -11.16 0.95
C SER A 130 4.68 -9.90 0.51
N ALA A 131 4.21 -9.37 -0.60
CA ALA A 131 4.50 -8.01 -0.94
C ALA A 131 3.73 -7.19 0.12
N ASP A 132 4.22 -7.22 1.38
CA ASP A 132 3.47 -7.01 2.64
C ASP A 132 2.78 -5.66 2.74
N ASN A 133 3.15 -4.74 1.86
CA ASN A 133 2.65 -3.38 1.86
C ASN A 133 1.68 -3.10 0.72
N TRP A 134 1.59 -3.96 -0.32
CA TRP A 134 0.73 -3.71 -1.48
C TRP A 134 -0.74 -4.00 -1.19
N ILE A 135 -1.61 -3.10 -1.64
CA ILE A 135 -3.05 -3.21 -1.49
C ILE A 135 -3.58 -4.03 -2.67
N LEU A 136 -3.81 -5.31 -2.41
CA LEU A 136 -4.31 -6.26 -3.41
C LEU A 136 -5.83 -6.22 -3.51
N ASN A 137 -6.35 -6.05 -4.72
CA ASN A 137 -7.78 -6.09 -4.99
C ASN A 137 -8.10 -6.68 -6.37
N THR A 138 -8.38 -7.99 -6.40
CA THR A 138 -8.61 -8.72 -7.65
C THR A 138 -10.08 -8.82 -8.07
N THR A 139 -10.99 -8.17 -7.34
CA THR A 139 -12.43 -8.38 -7.56
C THR A 139 -13.29 -7.14 -7.61
N GLU A 140 -12.96 -6.08 -6.85
CA GLU A 140 -13.77 -4.88 -6.82
C GLU A 140 -13.47 -3.97 -8.00
N ARG A 141 -14.48 -3.16 -8.36
CA ARG A 141 -14.42 -2.25 -9.49
C ARG A 141 -15.01 -0.90 -9.13
N SER A 142 -14.50 0.16 -9.74
CA SER A 142 -15.14 1.47 -9.71
C SER A 142 -16.42 1.44 -10.52
N THR A 143 -17.55 1.75 -9.88
CA THR A 143 -18.82 1.90 -10.59
C THR A 143 -18.94 3.23 -11.31
N GLU A 144 -18.06 4.18 -11.01
CA GLU A 144 -18.12 5.54 -11.55
C GLU A 144 -17.15 5.76 -12.72
N ILE A 145 -16.09 4.96 -12.78
CA ILE A 145 -15.08 4.98 -13.84
C ILE A 145 -15.16 3.70 -14.68
N PHE A 146 -15.18 3.86 -16.00
CA PHE A 146 -15.38 2.81 -17.00
C PHE A 146 -14.22 2.74 -18.00
N GLU A 147 -14.03 1.56 -18.59
CA GLU A 147 -13.10 1.35 -19.71
C GLU A 147 -13.54 2.10 -20.98
N SER A 148 -14.86 2.17 -21.21
CA SER A 148 -15.47 2.91 -22.30
C SER A 148 -16.92 3.27 -22.01
N SER A 149 -17.48 4.19 -22.78
CA SER A 149 -18.88 4.64 -22.65
C SER A 149 -19.91 3.53 -22.93
N THR A 150 -19.46 2.38 -23.43
CA THR A 150 -20.31 1.22 -23.72
C THR A 150 -20.18 0.08 -22.70
N GLN A 151 -19.27 0.21 -21.73
CA GLN A 151 -18.94 -0.85 -20.78
C GLN A 151 -19.34 -0.44 -19.36
N ALA A 152 -20.45 -0.99 -18.88
CA ALA A 152 -21.06 -0.61 -17.60
C ALA A 152 -20.45 -1.34 -16.38
N GLN A 153 -19.47 -2.23 -16.56
CA GLN A 153 -18.92 -3.06 -15.48
C GLN A 153 -17.89 -2.33 -14.60
N GLY A 154 -17.46 -1.12 -14.98
CA GLY A 154 -16.44 -0.39 -14.24
C GLY A 154 -15.01 -0.89 -14.50
N VAL A 155 -14.01 -0.17 -13.99
CA VAL A 155 -12.59 -0.57 -14.03
C VAL A 155 -12.15 -1.25 -12.72
N MET A 156 -11.14 -2.13 -12.78
CA MET A 156 -10.55 -2.76 -11.59
C MET A 156 -9.92 -1.73 -10.65
N TYR A 157 -9.82 -2.08 -9.37
CA TYR A 157 -9.15 -1.29 -8.36
C TYR A 157 -7.78 -1.87 -7.99
N ASP A 158 -6.84 -0.99 -7.68
CA ASP A 158 -5.57 -1.30 -7.01
C ASP A 158 -4.70 -2.36 -7.71
N VAL A 159 -3.85 -3.03 -6.93
CA VAL A 159 -2.88 -4.02 -7.40
C VAL A 159 -3.57 -5.36 -7.58
N GLN A 160 -3.39 -6.00 -8.73
CA GLN A 160 -3.98 -7.30 -9.03
C GLN A 160 -3.05 -8.45 -8.63
N LEU A 161 -1.75 -8.24 -8.76
CA LEU A 161 -0.73 -9.21 -8.42
C LEU A 161 0.45 -8.51 -7.76
N ALA A 162 0.96 -9.11 -6.69
CA ALA A 162 2.23 -8.73 -6.11
C ALA A 162 2.95 -9.98 -5.59
N GLU A 163 4.07 -10.32 -6.21
CA GLU A 163 4.82 -11.55 -5.93
C GLU A 163 6.33 -11.34 -6.07
N VAL A 164 7.10 -12.33 -5.64
CA VAL A 164 8.55 -12.30 -5.85
C VAL A 164 8.89 -12.99 -7.15
N GLN A 165 9.62 -12.29 -8.02
CA GLN A 165 10.18 -12.85 -9.24
C GLN A 165 11.69 -12.73 -9.22
N THR A 166 12.38 -13.83 -9.57
CA THR A 166 13.83 -13.85 -9.71
C THR A 166 14.20 -13.72 -11.19
N ILE A 167 14.85 -12.63 -11.57
CA ILE A 167 15.33 -12.37 -12.93
C ILE A 167 16.84 -12.22 -12.87
N ASP A 168 17.57 -13.03 -13.66
CA ASP A 168 19.03 -13.05 -13.72
C ASP A 168 19.74 -13.14 -12.34
N GLY A 169 19.09 -13.84 -11.38
CA GLY A 169 19.61 -14.03 -10.03
C GLY A 169 19.36 -12.87 -9.06
N VAL A 170 18.56 -11.88 -9.46
CA VAL A 170 18.10 -10.78 -8.60
C VAL A 170 16.61 -10.98 -8.29
N ASP A 171 16.25 -10.86 -7.02
CA ASP A 171 14.85 -10.93 -6.58
C ASP A 171 14.19 -9.55 -6.65
N TYR A 172 13.01 -9.51 -7.25
CA TYR A 172 12.16 -8.33 -7.37
C TYR A 172 10.82 -8.60 -6.71
N ASN A 173 10.26 -7.59 -6.05
CA ASN A 173 8.81 -7.50 -5.87
C ASN A 173 8.25 -7.06 -7.23
N TYR A 174 7.67 -8.01 -7.95
CA TYR A 174 6.93 -7.76 -9.18
C TYR A 174 5.49 -7.43 -8.84
N VAL A 175 4.94 -6.39 -9.47
CA VAL A 175 3.54 -6.02 -9.32
C VAL A 175 2.87 -5.83 -10.67
N GLU A 176 1.61 -6.27 -10.75
CA GLU A 176 0.69 -5.93 -11.82
C GLU A 176 -0.44 -5.08 -11.24
N THR A 177 -0.69 -3.93 -11.85
CA THR A 177 -1.82 -3.08 -11.51
C THR A 177 -2.74 -3.01 -12.71
N GLU A 178 -4.05 -3.11 -12.47
CA GLU A 178 -5.05 -2.92 -13.51
C GLU A 178 -6.13 -1.97 -13.02
N GLY A 179 -6.44 -0.97 -13.84
CA GLY A 179 -7.50 -0.02 -13.56
C GLY A 179 -7.01 1.23 -12.84
N ILE A 180 -7.71 1.64 -11.78
CA ILE A 180 -7.42 2.88 -11.04
C ILE A 180 -7.27 2.58 -9.54
N PRO A 181 -6.62 3.44 -8.74
CA PRO A 181 -6.50 3.21 -7.32
C PRO A 181 -7.85 3.43 -6.60
N LYS A 182 -8.10 2.66 -5.54
CA LYS A 182 -9.27 2.82 -4.68
C LYS A 182 -9.06 3.96 -3.70
N PHE A 183 -9.93 4.97 -3.80
CA PHE A 183 -9.96 6.09 -2.87
C PHE A 183 -11.39 6.43 -2.48
N ASP A 184 -11.92 5.67 -1.53
CA ASP A 184 -13.15 6.02 -0.86
C ASP A 184 -12.85 7.10 0.19
N LEU A 185 -13.77 8.06 0.36
CA LEU A 185 -13.54 9.20 1.24
C LEU A 185 -14.82 9.64 1.94
N ILE A 186 -14.69 9.99 3.22
CA ILE A 186 -15.73 10.71 3.96
C ILE A 186 -15.45 12.21 3.86
N ILE A 187 -16.43 12.96 3.34
CA ILE A 187 -16.32 14.40 3.17
C ILE A 187 -16.30 15.09 4.54
N THR A 188 -15.21 15.82 4.82
CA THR A 188 -15.08 16.66 6.02
C THR A 188 -15.36 18.12 5.70
N GLN A 189 -15.50 18.96 6.73
CA GLN A 189 -15.66 20.41 6.54
C GLN A 189 -14.45 21.03 5.82
N GLU A 190 -13.24 20.56 6.12
CA GLU A 190 -12.02 21.03 5.46
C GLU A 190 -12.07 20.80 3.95
N ILE A 191 -12.62 19.67 3.52
CA ILE A 191 -12.75 19.32 2.09
C ILE A 191 -13.78 20.21 1.41
N VAL A 192 -14.93 20.45 2.06
CA VAL A 192 -15.96 21.34 1.53
C VAL A 192 -15.44 22.77 1.41
N ASP A 193 -14.72 23.25 2.42
CA ASP A 193 -14.12 24.58 2.42
C ASP A 193 -13.06 24.69 1.32
N GLU A 194 -12.16 23.71 1.22
CA GLU A 194 -11.13 23.65 0.17
C GLU A 194 -11.74 23.70 -1.23
N LEU A 195 -12.76 22.89 -1.52
CA LEU A 195 -13.42 22.85 -2.83
C LEU A 195 -14.12 24.18 -3.14
N ASN A 196 -14.78 24.80 -2.17
CA ASN A 196 -15.56 26.01 -2.39
C ASN A 196 -14.72 27.30 -2.38
N ASP A 197 -13.58 27.31 -1.69
CA ASP A 197 -12.65 28.44 -1.63
C ASP A 197 -11.66 28.47 -2.81
N ARG A 198 -11.77 27.52 -3.74
CA ARG A 198 -10.98 27.52 -4.98
C ARG A 198 -11.14 28.84 -5.73
N PRO A 199 -10.06 29.40 -6.33
CA PRO A 199 -10.11 30.69 -7.01
C PRO A 199 -11.19 30.80 -8.09
N LYS A 200 -11.52 29.68 -8.73
CA LYS A 200 -12.49 29.58 -9.82
C LYS A 200 -13.72 28.73 -9.47
N ALA A 201 -14.04 28.50 -8.19
CA ALA A 201 -15.18 27.67 -7.79
C ALA A 201 -16.49 28.03 -8.53
N GLY A 202 -16.74 29.33 -8.74
CA GLY A 202 -17.90 29.85 -9.47
C GLY A 202 -18.05 29.38 -10.93
N THR A 203 -16.96 28.94 -11.57
CA THR A 203 -16.93 28.40 -12.94
C THR A 203 -16.51 26.94 -13.00
N ASP A 204 -15.75 26.47 -12.02
CA ASP A 204 -15.30 25.08 -11.92
C ASP A 204 -16.48 24.15 -11.62
N PHE A 205 -17.47 24.62 -10.85
CA PHE A 205 -18.65 23.84 -10.46
C PHE A 205 -19.93 24.29 -11.18
N THR A 206 -20.81 23.33 -11.47
CA THR A 206 -22.07 23.53 -12.23
C THR A 206 -23.02 24.55 -11.60
N ILE A 207 -23.01 24.66 -10.28
CA ILE A 207 -23.81 25.62 -9.50
C ILE A 207 -22.95 26.68 -8.78
N GLY A 208 -21.66 26.73 -9.11
CA GLY A 208 -20.67 27.63 -8.50
C GLY A 208 -20.13 27.20 -7.13
N SER A 209 -20.45 25.96 -6.70
CA SER A 209 -19.94 25.31 -5.49
C SER A 209 -20.00 23.80 -5.65
N THR A 210 -19.27 23.05 -4.81
CA THR A 210 -19.40 21.59 -4.75
C THR A 210 -20.83 21.17 -4.35
N THR A 211 -21.25 19.98 -4.80
CA THR A 211 -22.58 19.40 -4.49
C THR A 211 -22.55 18.50 -3.26
N VAL A 212 -21.37 18.08 -2.80
CA VAL A 212 -21.23 17.22 -1.62
C VAL A 212 -21.34 18.00 -0.32
N ASN A 213 -21.73 17.29 0.73
CA ASN A 213 -21.93 17.80 2.07
C ASN A 213 -21.04 17.05 3.06
N VAL A 214 -20.76 17.70 4.20
CA VAL A 214 -20.02 17.05 5.29
C VAL A 214 -20.73 15.78 5.74
N GLY A 215 -19.99 14.68 5.79
CA GLY A 215 -20.47 13.34 6.15
C GLY A 215 -20.90 12.48 4.97
N ASP A 216 -20.94 13.01 3.75
CA ASP A 216 -21.13 12.20 2.56
C ASP A 216 -19.96 11.22 2.41
N SER A 217 -20.26 9.98 2.01
CA SER A 217 -19.25 8.98 1.64
C SER A 217 -19.22 8.93 0.13
N ILE A 218 -18.10 9.36 -0.47
CA ILE A 218 -17.94 9.36 -1.92
C ILE A 218 -17.03 8.21 -2.35
N VAL A 219 -17.38 7.59 -3.47
CA VAL A 219 -16.50 6.63 -4.16
C VAL A 219 -15.64 7.37 -5.18
N PHE A 220 -14.45 6.86 -5.45
CA PHE A 220 -13.56 7.44 -6.45
C PHE A 220 -14.23 7.57 -7.83
N GLY A 221 -14.31 8.80 -8.34
CA GLY A 221 -15.01 9.13 -9.59
C GLY A 221 -16.46 9.60 -9.40
N GLU A 222 -17.04 9.58 -8.21
CA GLU A 222 -18.42 10.00 -7.98
C GLU A 222 -18.63 11.51 -8.23
N ASP A 223 -19.77 11.91 -8.81
CA ASP A 223 -20.04 13.31 -9.14
C ASP A 223 -20.10 14.21 -7.89
N ILE A 224 -19.12 15.12 -7.75
CA ILE A 224 -19.06 16.14 -6.69
C ILE A 224 -19.37 17.56 -7.20
N GLY A 225 -19.91 17.66 -8.43
CA GLY A 225 -20.51 18.86 -8.99
C GLY A 225 -19.64 19.64 -9.97
N TYR A 226 -18.44 19.16 -10.32
CA TYR A 226 -17.59 19.84 -11.30
C TYR A 226 -18.28 19.95 -12.66
N VAL A 227 -18.02 21.06 -13.38
CA VAL A 227 -18.52 21.23 -14.74
C VAL A 227 -17.92 20.18 -15.64
N GLN A 228 -18.81 19.48 -16.37
CA GLN A 228 -18.44 18.61 -17.46
C GLN A 228 -18.13 19.43 -18.71
N ASP A 229 -16.94 20.05 -18.76
CA ASP A 229 -16.45 20.60 -20.03
C ASP A 229 -15.69 19.51 -20.79
N THR A 230 -16.22 19.14 -21.96
CA THR A 230 -15.67 18.06 -22.80
C THR A 230 -14.86 18.59 -23.98
N ALA A 231 -14.85 19.90 -24.22
CA ALA A 231 -14.13 20.47 -25.37
C ALA A 231 -12.61 20.47 -25.16
N ASP A 232 -12.16 20.63 -23.91
CA ASP A 232 -10.75 20.78 -23.56
C ASP A 232 -10.18 19.61 -22.74
N ARG A 233 -11.01 18.62 -22.35
CA ARG A 233 -10.58 17.50 -21.49
C ARG A 233 -10.58 16.16 -22.22
N GLN A 234 -9.44 15.48 -22.19
CA GLN A 234 -9.28 14.19 -22.86
C GLN A 234 -10.00 13.06 -22.09
N ASN A 235 -10.62 12.13 -22.82
CA ASN A 235 -11.22 10.87 -22.34
C ASN A 235 -12.43 10.94 -21.39
N CYS A 236 -12.75 12.09 -20.80
CA CYS A 236 -13.80 12.24 -19.79
C CYS A 236 -15.21 11.79 -20.24
N ALA A 237 -15.56 12.02 -21.50
CA ALA A 237 -16.85 11.58 -22.04
C ALA A 237 -16.93 10.06 -22.27
N VAL A 238 -15.79 9.37 -22.24
CA VAL A 238 -15.66 7.95 -22.59
C VAL A 238 -15.39 7.10 -21.36
N THR A 239 -14.65 7.59 -20.37
CA THR A 239 -14.25 6.78 -19.21
C THR A 239 -15.01 7.06 -17.92
N GLY A 240 -16.01 7.95 -17.93
CA GLY A 240 -16.84 8.21 -16.76
C GLY A 240 -16.21 9.21 -15.78
N GLY A 241 -16.67 9.18 -14.53
CA GLY A 241 -16.25 10.12 -13.48
C GLY A 241 -16.71 11.55 -13.72
N THR A 242 -17.79 11.72 -14.48
CA THR A 242 -18.30 13.05 -14.82
C THR A 242 -18.68 13.80 -13.54
N GLY A 243 -18.13 15.00 -13.38
CA GLY A 243 -18.38 15.84 -12.21
C GLY A 243 -17.49 15.56 -11.00
N TYR A 244 -16.61 14.55 -11.08
CA TYR A 244 -15.53 14.33 -10.09
C TYR A 244 -14.30 15.17 -10.38
N TRP A 245 -13.93 15.29 -11.65
CA TRP A 245 -12.65 15.87 -12.06
C TRP A 245 -12.67 17.40 -12.10
N PRO A 246 -11.70 18.07 -11.46
CA PRO A 246 -11.44 19.49 -11.66
C PRO A 246 -11.08 19.82 -13.12
N PRO A 247 -11.08 21.10 -13.51
CA PRO A 247 -10.47 21.52 -14.77
C PRO A 247 -9.01 21.05 -14.85
N GLY A 248 -8.69 20.23 -15.85
CA GLY A 248 -7.39 19.59 -16.00
C GLY A 248 -7.26 18.87 -17.35
N PRO A 249 -6.09 18.32 -17.66
CA PRO A 249 -5.75 17.88 -19.02
C PRO A 249 -6.47 16.61 -19.48
N ALA A 250 -6.75 15.66 -18.56
CA ALA A 250 -7.39 14.40 -18.90
C ALA A 250 -8.18 13.80 -17.72
N CYS A 251 -9.15 12.95 -18.04
CA CYS A 251 -9.71 11.99 -17.10
C CYS A 251 -8.93 10.67 -17.17
N PRO A 252 -8.85 9.89 -16.07
CA PRO A 252 -8.16 8.62 -16.07
C PRO A 252 -8.86 7.61 -17.00
N ILE A 253 -8.05 6.69 -17.50
CA ILE A 253 -8.50 5.53 -18.27
C ILE A 253 -8.08 4.27 -17.52
N MET A 254 -8.63 3.12 -17.90
CA MET A 254 -8.07 1.85 -17.43
C MET A 254 -6.62 1.74 -17.91
N GLN A 255 -5.71 1.50 -16.97
CA GLN A 255 -4.31 1.23 -17.29
C GLN A 255 -3.89 -0.10 -16.67
N SER A 256 -3.26 -0.94 -17.48
CA SER A 256 -2.53 -2.11 -17.02
C SER A 256 -1.06 -1.77 -16.97
N ARG A 257 -0.41 -2.00 -15.83
CA ARG A 257 1.00 -1.67 -15.59
C ARG A 257 1.69 -2.80 -14.89
N GLU A 258 2.98 -2.87 -15.15
CA GLU A 258 3.89 -3.75 -14.45
C GLU A 258 4.93 -2.89 -13.72
N GLY A 259 5.45 -3.40 -12.61
CA GLY A 259 6.56 -2.80 -11.90
C GLY A 259 7.47 -3.82 -11.27
N TYR A 260 8.78 -3.61 -11.44
CA TYR A 260 9.82 -4.43 -10.83
C TYR A 260 10.61 -3.60 -9.83
N PHE A 261 10.48 -3.95 -8.55
CA PHE A 261 11.18 -3.27 -7.45
C PHE A 261 12.13 -4.24 -6.79
N THR A 262 13.44 -4.00 -6.86
CA THR A 262 14.42 -4.95 -6.29
C THR A 262 14.17 -5.14 -4.78
N LYS A 263 14.21 -6.38 -4.29
CA LYS A 263 14.05 -6.68 -2.85
C LYS A 263 15.28 -6.31 -2.03
N SER A 264 16.41 -6.12 -2.68
CA SER A 264 17.69 -5.79 -2.04
C SER A 264 18.31 -4.59 -2.76
N PRO A 265 17.66 -3.41 -2.64
CA PRO A 265 18.16 -2.19 -3.26
C PRO A 265 19.54 -1.86 -2.72
N ALA A 266 20.43 -1.48 -3.62
CA ALA A 266 21.79 -1.09 -3.30
C ALA A 266 21.93 0.42 -3.47
N LEU A 267 22.53 1.06 -2.48
CA LEU A 267 22.96 2.46 -2.58
C LEU A 267 23.89 2.62 -3.79
N ARG A 268 23.72 3.73 -4.49
CA ARG A 268 24.51 4.12 -5.65
C ARG A 268 25.63 5.06 -5.23
N ASP A 269 26.82 4.87 -5.77
CA ASP A 269 27.90 5.83 -5.63
C ASP A 269 27.80 6.87 -6.76
N ASN A 270 27.02 7.92 -6.52
CA ASN A 270 26.82 9.00 -7.49
C ASN A 270 28.12 9.75 -7.88
N ALA A 271 29.19 9.66 -7.08
CA ALA A 271 30.48 10.26 -7.43
C ALA A 271 31.27 9.40 -8.44
N VAL A 272 31.02 8.10 -8.46
CA VAL A 272 31.69 7.14 -9.36
C VAL A 272 30.84 6.86 -10.59
N ASP A 273 29.56 6.59 -10.39
CA ASP A 273 28.65 6.11 -11.44
C ASP A 273 27.93 7.27 -12.17
N GLY A 274 28.09 8.50 -11.67
CA GLY A 274 27.33 9.67 -12.11
C GLY A 274 25.92 9.72 -11.51
N ALA A 275 25.37 10.94 -11.43
CA ALA A 275 24.04 11.17 -10.88
C ALA A 275 22.94 10.48 -11.69
N CYS A 276 21.98 9.87 -10.99
CA CYS A 276 20.77 9.30 -11.56
C CYS A 276 19.58 10.21 -11.22
N GLU A 277 19.28 11.17 -12.09
CA GLU A 277 18.20 12.15 -11.87
C GLU A 277 16.82 11.48 -12.01
N THR A 278 15.87 11.88 -11.16
CA THR A 278 14.46 11.50 -11.26
C THR A 278 13.80 12.24 -12.43
N GLY A 279 13.06 11.50 -13.26
CA GLY A 279 12.39 12.05 -14.44
C GLY A 279 11.05 12.74 -14.16
N ILE A 280 10.43 13.32 -15.19
CA ILE A 280 9.12 14.00 -15.19
C ILE A 280 7.91 13.05 -15.34
N GLY A 281 8.12 11.75 -15.21
CA GLY A 281 7.08 10.72 -15.33
C GLY A 281 7.01 9.85 -14.08
N ALA A 282 6.53 8.61 -14.24
CA ALA A 282 6.52 7.63 -13.15
C ALA A 282 7.95 7.38 -12.64
N ILE A 283 8.16 7.61 -11.35
CA ILE A 283 9.43 7.41 -10.64
C ILE A 283 9.35 6.31 -9.58
N GLY A 284 8.16 5.72 -9.42
CA GLY A 284 7.82 4.68 -8.46
C GLY A 284 6.31 4.45 -8.46
N TYR A 285 5.83 3.47 -7.69
CA TYR A 285 4.40 3.23 -7.48
C TYR A 285 4.04 3.32 -6.01
N LEU A 286 2.86 3.87 -5.73
CA LEU A 286 2.22 3.76 -4.43
C LEU A 286 1.71 2.33 -4.23
N VAL A 287 1.53 1.94 -2.98
CA VAL A 287 1.12 0.58 -2.62
C VAL A 287 -0.26 0.17 -3.15
N ASN A 288 -1.09 1.13 -3.55
CA ASN A 288 -2.37 0.90 -4.23
C ASN A 288 -2.25 0.96 -5.77
N GLY A 289 -1.03 0.93 -6.31
CA GLY A 289 -0.77 0.85 -7.74
C GLY A 289 -0.82 2.18 -8.50
N ALA A 290 -1.13 3.30 -7.84
CA ALA A 290 -1.02 4.63 -8.44
C ALA A 290 0.45 4.95 -8.76
N ALA A 291 0.71 5.68 -9.86
CA ALA A 291 2.06 6.16 -10.09
C ALA A 291 2.43 7.32 -9.17
N ILE A 292 3.69 7.30 -8.73
CA ILE A 292 4.36 8.46 -8.14
C ILE A 292 5.03 9.17 -9.30
N PHE A 293 4.60 10.38 -9.62
CA PHE A 293 5.27 11.21 -10.62
C PHE A 293 6.32 12.11 -10.00
N GLY A 294 7.30 12.47 -10.83
CA GLY A 294 8.33 13.43 -10.48
C GLY A 294 7.79 14.82 -10.18
N TRP A 295 8.70 15.74 -9.94
CA TRP A 295 8.37 17.05 -9.37
C TRP A 295 7.93 18.11 -10.38
N GLY A 296 8.26 17.93 -11.67
CA GLY A 296 8.02 18.91 -12.71
C GLY A 296 6.68 18.72 -13.41
N ASP A 297 6.06 19.81 -13.85
CA ASP A 297 4.83 19.83 -14.67
C ASP A 297 5.12 19.85 -16.19
N THR A 298 6.38 19.62 -16.58
CA THR A 298 6.93 19.73 -17.95
C THR A 298 7.01 21.14 -18.55
N MET A 299 6.67 22.18 -17.78
CA MET A 299 6.68 23.59 -18.18
C MET A 299 7.74 24.38 -17.42
N SER A 300 8.11 25.52 -18.02
CA SER A 300 9.03 26.50 -17.43
C SER A 300 8.48 27.91 -17.60
N TYR A 301 8.95 28.84 -16.77
CA TYR A 301 8.56 30.24 -16.89
C TYR A 301 8.87 30.77 -18.31
N ASN A 302 7.86 31.35 -18.96
CA ASN A 302 7.92 31.83 -20.34
C ASN A 302 8.45 30.81 -21.37
N ASN A 303 8.41 29.51 -21.06
CA ASN A 303 8.94 28.44 -21.90
C ASN A 303 10.42 28.64 -22.27
N ALA A 304 11.20 29.20 -21.33
CA ALA A 304 12.61 29.53 -21.51
C ALA A 304 13.56 28.39 -21.09
N SER A 305 13.01 27.27 -20.59
CA SER A 305 13.77 26.10 -20.10
C SER A 305 14.64 26.36 -18.87
N ASP A 306 14.40 27.48 -18.18
CA ASP A 306 14.87 27.83 -16.86
C ASP A 306 13.67 28.22 -15.99
N TRP A 307 13.82 28.14 -14.66
CA TRP A 307 12.71 28.33 -13.72
C TRP A 307 11.61 27.32 -14.00
N GLN A 308 11.93 26.05 -13.73
CA GLN A 308 11.04 24.92 -13.96
C GLN A 308 9.90 24.94 -12.96
N ASN A 309 8.67 24.88 -13.46
CA ASN A 309 7.48 24.87 -12.64
C ASN A 309 7.42 23.58 -11.81
N LEU A 310 7.01 23.70 -10.55
CA LEU A 310 6.71 22.55 -9.73
C LEU A 310 5.25 22.12 -9.92
N ALA A 311 5.05 20.84 -10.25
CA ALA A 311 3.72 20.23 -10.42
C ALA A 311 2.80 20.56 -9.25
N ILE A 312 3.26 20.32 -8.01
CA ILE A 312 2.46 20.57 -6.81
C ILE A 312 2.06 22.04 -6.59
N ALA A 313 2.75 23.00 -7.23
CA ALA A 313 2.43 24.43 -7.17
C ALA A 313 1.54 24.88 -8.33
N PHE A 314 1.79 24.38 -9.54
CA PHE A 314 1.09 24.80 -10.75
C PHE A 314 -0.17 24.00 -11.06
N GLU A 315 -0.26 22.77 -10.56
CA GLU A 315 -1.35 21.85 -10.82
C GLU A 315 -2.23 21.64 -9.58
N VAL A 316 -2.00 22.37 -8.48
CA VAL A 316 -2.75 22.24 -7.23
C VAL A 316 -4.28 22.33 -7.42
N TYR A 317 -4.72 23.10 -8.41
CA TYR A 317 -6.13 23.23 -8.76
C TYR A 317 -6.60 22.19 -9.78
N ASP A 318 -5.70 21.42 -10.36
CA ASP A 318 -6.01 20.34 -11.31
C ASP A 318 -6.11 19.00 -10.57
N LEU A 319 -5.67 18.96 -9.31
CA LEU A 319 -5.77 17.82 -8.40
C LEU A 319 -7.20 17.60 -7.91
N ASP A 320 -7.61 16.34 -7.91
CA ASP A 320 -8.84 15.88 -7.30
C ASP A 320 -8.80 15.97 -5.77
N VAL A 321 -9.92 15.59 -5.15
CA VAL A 321 -10.12 15.60 -3.70
C VAL A 321 -9.16 14.66 -2.93
N CYS A 322 -8.53 13.70 -3.63
CA CYS A 322 -7.51 12.80 -3.11
C CYS A 322 -6.07 13.26 -3.38
N TYR A 323 -5.89 14.42 -4.00
CA TYR A 323 -4.63 15.03 -4.41
C TYR A 323 -3.89 14.28 -5.52
N GLY A 324 -4.61 13.55 -6.37
CA GLY A 324 -4.09 13.04 -7.62
C GLY A 324 -4.79 13.65 -8.82
N HIS A 325 -4.30 13.36 -10.01
CA HIS A 325 -4.98 13.72 -11.25
C HIS A 325 -4.57 12.78 -12.36
N SER A 326 -4.99 13.06 -13.60
CA SER A 326 -4.62 12.28 -14.76
C SER A 326 -3.96 13.10 -15.86
N ALA A 327 -2.86 12.57 -16.40
CA ALA A 327 -2.26 13.03 -17.64
C ALA A 327 -2.16 11.85 -18.62
N ASN A 328 -2.58 12.05 -19.88
CA ASN A 328 -2.67 10.96 -20.88
C ASN A 328 -3.45 9.72 -20.40
N GLY A 329 -4.40 9.91 -19.47
CA GLY A 329 -5.18 8.82 -18.88
C GLY A 329 -4.53 8.13 -17.68
N ASP A 330 -3.29 8.47 -17.33
CA ASP A 330 -2.58 7.91 -16.17
C ASP A 330 -2.94 8.66 -14.89
N TYR A 331 -3.63 8.00 -13.97
CA TYR A 331 -3.84 8.53 -12.63
C TYR A 331 -2.57 8.42 -11.78
N HIS A 332 -2.08 9.57 -11.31
CA HIS A 332 -0.86 9.66 -10.54
C HIS A 332 -0.92 10.75 -9.48
N LEU A 333 0.06 10.70 -8.58
CA LEU A 333 0.25 11.69 -7.53
C LEU A 333 1.69 12.22 -7.58
N HIS A 334 1.84 13.51 -7.29
CA HIS A 334 3.14 14.14 -7.08
C HIS A 334 3.56 14.13 -5.59
N SER A 335 2.66 13.71 -4.71
CA SER A 335 2.84 13.77 -3.25
C SER A 335 1.99 12.72 -2.53
N TYR A 336 2.18 12.58 -1.22
CA TYR A 336 1.36 11.67 -0.41
C TYR A 336 -0.07 12.21 -0.26
N GLY A 337 -0.99 11.63 -1.02
CA GLY A 337 -2.38 12.07 -1.12
C GLY A 337 -3.21 11.80 0.13
N ARG A 338 -4.26 12.62 0.32
CA ARG A 338 -5.20 12.55 1.46
C ARG A 338 -5.81 11.16 1.61
N CYS A 339 -6.33 10.61 0.52
CA CYS A 339 -7.09 9.37 0.56
C CYS A 339 -6.20 8.15 0.84
N LEU A 340 -4.95 8.14 0.31
CA LEU A 340 -4.01 7.05 0.64
C LEU A 340 -3.61 7.10 2.12
N LYS A 341 -3.42 8.29 2.68
CA LYS A 341 -3.13 8.47 4.11
C LYS A 341 -4.22 7.86 4.99
N GLU A 342 -5.49 8.13 4.67
CA GLU A 342 -6.62 7.56 5.40
C GLU A 342 -6.69 6.04 5.23
N LEU A 343 -6.50 5.55 4.00
CA LEU A 343 -6.50 4.11 3.70
C LEU A 343 -5.42 3.34 4.47
N LEU A 344 -4.23 3.93 4.63
CA LEU A 344 -3.12 3.33 5.37
C LEU A 344 -3.17 3.59 6.89
N GLY A 345 -4.15 4.37 7.36
CA GLY A 345 -4.28 4.71 8.78
C GLY A 345 -3.09 5.50 9.33
N ASP A 346 -2.41 6.29 8.50
CA ASP A 346 -1.21 7.03 8.88
C ASP A 346 -1.58 8.33 9.63
N ASP A 347 -1.94 8.17 10.90
CA ASP A 347 -2.37 9.26 11.79
C ASP A 347 -1.21 9.93 12.57
N GLY A 348 0.02 9.47 12.34
CA GLY A 348 1.22 9.93 13.04
C GLY A 348 1.41 9.33 14.44
N SER A 349 0.66 8.30 14.83
CA SER A 349 0.86 7.60 16.10
C SER A 349 2.14 6.75 16.16
N ALA A 350 2.79 6.52 15.02
CA ALA A 350 4.04 5.77 14.90
C ALA A 350 4.88 6.31 13.73
N HIS A 351 6.00 5.64 13.45
CA HIS A 351 6.67 5.77 12.15
C HIS A 351 5.64 5.44 11.06
N SER A 352 5.58 6.25 10.01
CA SER A 352 4.64 6.06 8.91
C SER A 352 4.76 4.64 8.33
N PRO A 353 3.71 4.10 7.71
CA PRO A 353 3.78 2.88 6.94
C PRO A 353 4.51 3.12 5.60
N VAL A 354 4.86 2.02 4.92
CA VAL A 354 5.32 2.09 3.53
C VAL A 354 4.12 2.52 2.66
N ILE A 355 4.27 3.65 1.98
CA ILE A 355 3.25 4.22 1.09
C ILE A 355 3.49 3.85 -0.37
N GLY A 356 4.70 3.39 -0.70
CA GLY A 356 5.09 3.00 -2.05
C GLY A 356 6.55 2.54 -2.14
N TYR A 357 6.99 2.31 -3.37
CA TYR A 357 8.38 1.98 -3.69
C TYR A 357 8.89 2.87 -4.82
N ALA A 358 10.09 3.40 -4.65
CA ALA A 358 10.80 4.13 -5.69
C ALA A 358 11.35 3.14 -6.74
N ALA A 359 11.58 3.60 -7.96
CA ALA A 359 12.09 2.75 -9.05
C ALA A 359 13.44 2.08 -8.75
N ASP A 360 14.24 2.61 -7.81
CA ASP A 360 15.49 2.00 -7.34
C ASP A 360 15.27 0.88 -6.32
N GLY A 361 14.00 0.57 -5.99
CA GLY A 361 13.58 -0.49 -5.09
C GLY A 361 13.51 -0.11 -3.62
N PHE A 362 13.98 1.09 -3.22
CA PHE A 362 13.87 1.51 -1.83
C PHE A 362 12.41 1.84 -1.47
N PRO A 363 11.96 1.46 -0.25
CA PRO A 363 10.64 1.80 0.23
C PRO A 363 10.51 3.31 0.46
N VAL A 364 9.30 3.81 0.23
CA VAL A 364 8.89 5.18 0.49
C VAL A 364 7.91 5.17 1.65
N TYR A 365 8.19 5.97 2.67
CA TYR A 365 7.36 6.12 3.85
C TYR A 365 6.61 7.46 3.85
N GLY A 366 5.49 7.49 4.58
CA GLY A 366 4.75 8.72 4.88
C GLY A 366 5.57 9.72 5.71
N PRO A 367 4.97 10.82 6.19
CA PRO A 367 5.71 11.94 6.72
C PRO A 367 6.28 11.77 8.12
N TYR A 368 5.91 10.72 8.85
CA TYR A 368 6.31 10.54 10.25
C TYR A 368 7.50 9.59 10.38
N GLU A 369 8.59 10.08 10.98
CA GLU A 369 9.75 9.28 11.41
C GLU A 369 9.42 8.50 12.70
N SER A 370 8.58 9.07 13.54
CA SER A 370 8.13 8.44 14.79
C SER A 370 6.86 9.13 15.28
N GLU A 371 6.32 8.66 16.39
CA GLU A 371 5.10 9.21 17.01
C GLU A 371 5.16 10.75 17.05
N ASN A 372 4.24 11.38 16.32
CA ASN A 372 4.06 12.83 16.18
C ASN A 372 5.30 13.62 15.75
N THR A 373 6.28 12.94 15.13
CA THR A 373 7.54 13.54 14.68
C THR A 373 7.68 13.38 13.18
N PHE A 374 7.63 14.50 12.46
CA PHE A 374 7.86 14.49 11.02
C PHE A 374 9.32 14.20 10.67
N ALA A 375 9.52 13.46 9.59
CA ALA A 375 10.78 13.42 8.87
C ALA A 375 11.14 14.84 8.39
N LEU A 376 12.38 15.24 8.61
CA LEU A 376 12.88 16.58 8.34
C LEU A 376 13.67 16.55 7.03
N SER A 377 13.13 17.17 5.99
CA SER A 377 13.84 17.27 4.73
C SER A 377 15.21 17.93 4.91
N GLY A 378 16.22 17.42 4.19
CA GLY A 378 17.52 18.07 4.06
C GLY A 378 17.48 19.33 3.20
N TRP A 379 16.37 19.55 2.49
CA TRP A 379 16.18 20.66 1.57
C TRP A 379 15.46 21.83 2.23
N ALA A 380 15.84 23.03 1.81
CA ALA A 380 15.20 24.27 2.22
C ALA A 380 14.87 25.12 0.99
N THR A 381 13.80 25.90 1.12
CA THR A 381 13.46 26.94 0.16
C THR A 381 14.41 28.12 0.33
N ARG A 382 14.90 28.65 -0.79
CA ARG A 382 15.68 29.89 -0.86
C ARG A 382 14.80 31.06 -0.41
N ASP A 383 15.42 32.01 0.28
CA ASP A 383 14.76 33.25 0.68
C ASP A 383 15.20 34.37 -0.25
N PHE A 384 14.37 34.67 -1.26
CA PHE A 384 14.60 35.81 -2.17
C PHE A 384 14.08 37.13 -1.60
N ASP A 385 13.24 37.11 -0.57
CA ASP A 385 12.60 38.31 -0.02
C ASP A 385 13.50 39.04 0.98
N ASP A 386 14.41 38.32 1.67
CA ASP A 386 15.47 38.95 2.46
C ASP A 386 16.68 39.33 1.59
N VAL A 387 16.91 40.64 1.47
CA VAL A 387 18.07 41.23 0.76
C VAL A 387 19.43 40.75 1.28
N ASN A 388 19.51 40.29 2.54
CA ASN A 388 20.74 39.79 3.16
C ASN A 388 20.83 38.26 3.18
N SER A 389 19.82 37.57 2.65
CA SER A 389 19.83 36.12 2.56
C SER A 389 21.00 35.64 1.71
N ALA A 390 21.77 34.69 2.24
CA ALA A 390 22.83 34.02 1.49
C ALA A 390 22.30 33.19 0.30
N THR A 391 20.99 32.96 0.27
CA THR A 391 20.30 32.16 -0.76
C THR A 391 19.50 33.02 -1.74
N GLY A 392 19.37 34.32 -1.46
CA GLY A 392 18.72 35.32 -2.32
C GLY A 392 19.71 36.00 -3.28
N CYS A 393 19.20 36.94 -4.09
CA CYS A 393 19.99 37.60 -5.15
C CYS A 393 20.46 39.02 -4.80
N GLY A 394 20.49 39.36 -3.51
CA GLY A 394 20.88 40.70 -3.04
C GLY A 394 19.88 41.81 -3.36
N VAL A 395 18.71 41.46 -3.88
CA VAL A 395 17.56 42.36 -4.10
C VAL A 395 16.30 41.60 -3.69
N ALA A 396 15.55 42.17 -2.76
CA ALA A 396 14.33 41.57 -2.23
C ALA A 396 13.31 41.27 -3.35
N GLY A 397 12.83 40.04 -3.37
CA GLY A 397 11.82 39.50 -4.26
C GLY A 397 12.27 39.24 -5.70
N VAL A 398 13.56 39.39 -6.02
CA VAL A 398 14.07 39.27 -7.40
C VAL A 398 14.81 37.95 -7.61
N ARG A 399 14.39 37.21 -8.63
CA ARG A 399 15.02 35.98 -9.14
C ARG A 399 16.02 36.25 -10.27
N SER A 400 17.13 36.91 -9.93
CA SER A 400 18.19 37.27 -10.90
C SER A 400 19.45 36.40 -10.80
N CYS A 401 19.42 35.34 -9.98
CA CYS A 401 20.56 34.50 -9.69
C CYS A 401 20.17 33.05 -9.36
N GLU A 402 21.04 32.13 -9.73
CA GLU A 402 20.94 30.70 -9.47
C GLU A 402 22.08 30.24 -8.56
N MET A 403 21.85 29.16 -7.81
CA MET A 403 22.91 28.50 -7.06
C MET A 403 23.94 27.91 -8.03
N VAL A 404 25.23 28.14 -7.78
CA VAL A 404 26.31 27.48 -8.55
C VAL A 404 26.24 25.98 -8.39
N ASP A 405 25.99 25.53 -7.16
CA ASP A 405 25.70 24.15 -6.82
C ASP A 405 24.62 24.14 -5.73
N ARG A 406 23.47 23.55 -6.02
CA ARG A 406 22.36 23.44 -5.06
C ARG A 406 22.65 22.47 -3.91
N TYR A 407 23.71 21.68 -4.00
CA TYR A 407 24.17 20.77 -2.96
C TYR A 407 25.28 21.35 -2.08
N ASP A 408 25.84 22.50 -2.47
CA ASP A 408 26.90 23.19 -1.73
C ASP A 408 26.63 24.70 -1.67
N LEU A 409 26.01 25.12 -0.56
CA LEU A 409 25.73 26.54 -0.30
C LEU A 409 27.01 27.42 -0.33
N SER A 410 28.19 26.85 -0.04
CA SER A 410 29.44 27.60 -0.04
C SER A 410 29.93 27.99 -1.44
N ALA A 411 29.42 27.34 -2.48
CA ALA A 411 29.69 27.69 -3.87
C ALA A 411 29.04 29.03 -4.28
N GLY A 412 28.04 29.50 -3.53
CA GLY A 412 27.36 30.76 -3.74
C GLY A 412 26.45 30.76 -4.97
N THR A 413 26.15 31.96 -5.48
CA THR A 413 25.25 32.16 -6.62
C THR A 413 25.95 32.81 -7.80
N VAL A 414 25.40 32.58 -8.99
CA VAL A 414 25.77 33.25 -10.25
C VAL A 414 24.57 33.95 -10.84
N ALA A 415 24.81 34.99 -11.65
CA ALA A 415 23.74 35.66 -12.37
C ALA A 415 22.99 34.66 -13.27
N SER A 416 21.66 34.68 -13.20
CA SER A 416 20.83 33.79 -14.00
C SER A 416 20.87 34.24 -15.48
N PRO A 417 20.89 33.31 -16.46
CA PRO A 417 20.83 33.64 -17.88
C PRO A 417 19.54 34.38 -18.26
N SER A 418 18.44 34.07 -17.58
CA SER A 418 17.16 34.77 -17.71
C SER A 418 16.51 34.93 -16.34
N ASN A 419 16.08 36.16 -16.03
CA ASN A 419 15.48 36.43 -14.74
C ASN A 419 14.14 35.69 -14.62
N GLY A 420 13.97 34.98 -13.52
CA GLY A 420 12.69 34.39 -13.15
C GLY A 420 11.69 35.45 -12.71
N PRO A 421 10.43 35.05 -12.50
CA PRO A 421 9.39 35.95 -12.03
C PRO A 421 9.72 36.45 -10.63
N THR A 422 9.24 37.65 -10.27
CA THR A 422 9.43 38.13 -8.89
C THR A 422 8.61 37.33 -7.90
N THR A 423 8.97 37.31 -6.61
CA THR A 423 8.22 36.60 -5.56
C THR A 423 6.77 37.07 -5.35
N SER A 424 6.41 38.19 -5.98
CA SER A 424 5.08 38.78 -5.96
C SER A 424 4.38 38.79 -7.32
N GLU A 425 5.05 38.26 -8.35
CA GLU A 425 4.48 38.18 -9.69
C GLU A 425 3.36 37.15 -9.72
N ILE A 426 2.29 37.46 -10.45
CA ILE A 426 1.20 36.53 -10.71
C ILE A 426 1.46 35.88 -12.07
N VAL A 427 1.66 34.57 -12.05
CA VAL A 427 1.82 33.71 -13.23
C VAL A 427 0.56 32.88 -13.44
N SER A 428 0.43 32.23 -14.60
CA SER A 428 -0.73 31.41 -14.93
C SER A 428 -0.35 29.94 -15.07
N SER A 429 -1.14 29.04 -14.48
CA SER A 429 -1.08 27.60 -14.77
C SER A 429 -1.66 27.27 -16.14
N LEU A 430 -1.46 26.03 -16.60
CA LEU A 430 -2.08 25.52 -17.83
C LEU A 430 -3.62 25.53 -17.77
N SER A 431 -4.20 25.26 -16.60
CA SER A 431 -5.64 25.41 -16.32
C SER A 431 -6.10 26.88 -16.17
N GLY A 432 -5.19 27.83 -16.40
CA GLY A 432 -5.42 29.27 -16.36
C GLY A 432 -5.68 29.81 -14.96
N ASN A 433 -5.29 29.09 -13.91
CA ASN A 433 -5.34 29.59 -12.55
C ASN A 433 -4.19 30.59 -12.31
N SER A 434 -4.47 31.62 -11.52
CA SER A 434 -3.47 32.61 -11.13
C SER A 434 -2.67 32.10 -9.93
N ILE A 435 -1.36 31.96 -10.08
CA ILE A 435 -0.44 31.52 -9.04
C ILE A 435 0.47 32.69 -8.68
N MET A 436 0.60 32.99 -7.39
CA MET A 436 1.63 33.91 -6.92
C MET A 436 2.96 33.17 -6.87
N ALA A 437 3.95 33.66 -7.61
CA ALA A 437 5.26 33.06 -7.76
C ALA A 437 6.14 33.20 -6.51
N VAL A 438 5.63 32.89 -5.31
CA VAL A 438 6.40 32.94 -4.06
C VAL A 438 7.60 31.99 -4.09
N SER A 439 8.56 32.16 -3.19
CA SER A 439 9.68 31.22 -3.08
C SER A 439 9.16 29.80 -2.79
N GLY A 440 9.63 28.82 -3.57
CA GLY A 440 9.18 27.43 -3.52
C GLY A 440 8.17 27.05 -4.60
N THR A 441 7.90 27.94 -5.55
CA THR A 441 7.05 27.69 -6.73
C THR A 441 7.84 27.02 -7.87
N TYR A 442 9.17 27.21 -7.90
CA TYR A 442 10.05 26.68 -8.93
C TYR A 442 11.10 25.73 -8.37
N PHE A 443 11.59 24.82 -9.20
CA PHE A 443 12.64 23.87 -8.83
C PHE A 443 13.92 24.55 -8.32
N GLU A 444 14.32 25.65 -8.96
CA GLU A 444 15.50 26.46 -8.64
C GLU A 444 15.37 27.26 -7.35
N ASP A 445 14.19 27.23 -6.71
CA ASP A 445 13.95 27.83 -5.40
C ASP A 445 14.43 26.93 -4.26
N PHE A 446 14.97 25.74 -4.51
CA PHE A 446 15.41 24.81 -3.45
C PHE A 446 16.91 24.56 -3.43
N TYR A 447 17.46 24.34 -2.24
CA TYR A 447 18.85 23.94 -2.01
C TYR A 447 18.96 22.94 -0.86
N TYR A 448 19.96 22.07 -0.92
CA TYR A 448 20.29 21.14 0.15
C TYR A 448 21.13 21.86 1.22
N THR A 449 20.74 21.70 2.48
CA THR A 449 21.33 22.44 3.60
C THR A 449 22.63 21.82 4.12
N GLY A 450 22.94 20.57 3.79
CA GLY A 450 24.10 19.86 4.32
C GLY A 450 23.98 19.50 5.81
N ALA A 451 22.76 19.46 6.36
CA ALA A 451 22.54 19.07 7.74
C ALA A 451 23.04 17.65 8.03
N THR A 452 23.53 17.42 9.25
CA THR A 452 24.01 16.09 9.67
C THR A 452 22.84 15.12 9.80
N ILE A 453 22.96 13.94 9.17
CA ILE A 453 21.92 12.92 9.12
C ILE A 453 21.89 12.16 10.45
N THR A 454 20.95 12.55 11.31
CA THR A 454 20.69 11.89 12.60
C THR A 454 19.21 11.98 12.95
N GLY A 455 18.61 10.88 13.40
CA GLY A 455 17.16 10.81 13.68
C GLY A 455 16.35 11.22 12.44
N ALA A 456 15.34 12.05 12.62
CA ALA A 456 14.43 12.48 11.57
C ALA A 456 15.07 13.24 10.40
N GLN A 457 16.34 13.66 10.48
CA GLN A 457 16.99 14.41 9.41
C GLN A 457 17.27 13.52 8.19
N LEU A 458 16.73 13.93 7.04
CA LEU A 458 16.93 13.28 5.75
C LEU A 458 18.10 13.88 4.97
N ASP A 459 18.63 13.09 4.06
CA ASP A 459 19.73 13.42 3.17
C ASP A 459 19.28 14.18 1.91
N GLN A 460 20.22 14.39 0.99
CA GLN A 460 19.97 15.09 -0.27
C GLN A 460 19.02 14.34 -1.23
N ASN A 461 18.83 13.05 -1.04
CA ASN A 461 17.88 12.23 -1.80
C ASN A 461 16.55 12.12 -1.06
N ASN A 462 16.35 12.88 0.03
CA ASN A 462 15.14 12.88 0.85
C ASN A 462 14.87 11.50 1.49
N GLY A 463 15.95 10.80 1.86
CA GLY A 463 15.89 9.56 2.63
C GLY A 463 16.98 9.49 3.68
N HIS A 464 17.06 8.39 4.40
CA HIS A 464 18.14 8.13 5.36
C HIS A 464 18.21 6.64 5.75
N ASP A 465 19.30 6.26 6.41
CA ASP A 465 19.38 5.07 7.25
C ASP A 465 19.99 5.48 8.59
N THR A 466 19.20 5.41 9.66
CA THR A 466 19.62 5.81 11.01
C THR A 466 19.93 4.60 11.90
N GLY A 467 19.98 3.39 11.33
CA GLY A 467 20.21 2.15 12.06
C GLY A 467 19.00 1.68 12.87
N ASP A 468 17.79 2.10 12.47
CA ASP A 468 16.52 1.78 13.11
C ASP A 468 15.95 0.41 12.71
N GLY A 469 16.65 -0.31 11.81
CA GLY A 469 16.28 -1.63 11.31
C GLY A 469 15.43 -1.62 10.04
N LYS A 470 15.08 -0.45 9.48
CA LYS A 470 14.37 -0.34 8.19
C LYS A 470 15.32 -0.27 6.99
N GLY A 471 16.60 -0.06 7.25
CA GLY A 471 17.60 0.21 6.22
C GLY A 471 17.39 1.59 5.60
N TYR A 472 18.03 1.85 4.47
CA TYR A 472 17.81 3.11 3.76
C TYR A 472 16.39 3.18 3.22
N HIS A 473 15.71 4.30 3.44
CA HIS A 473 14.36 4.52 2.94
C HIS A 473 14.08 6.00 2.72
N TYR A 474 13.12 6.29 1.84
CA TYR A 474 12.68 7.64 1.55
C TYR A 474 11.53 8.04 2.46
N HIS A 475 11.38 9.34 2.65
CA HIS A 475 10.23 9.92 3.34
C HIS A 475 9.61 11.02 2.50
N PHE A 476 8.28 11.03 2.47
CA PHE A 476 7.58 12.27 2.22
C PHE A 476 7.81 13.26 3.37
N THR A 477 7.84 14.57 3.12
CA THR A 477 8.19 15.53 4.19
C THR A 477 7.19 16.65 4.34
N GLN A 478 6.78 16.88 5.59
CA GLN A 478 5.82 17.90 5.96
C GLN A 478 6.28 18.67 7.21
N LYS A 479 5.69 19.84 7.39
CA LYS A 479 5.78 20.63 8.63
C LYS A 479 4.39 21.07 9.06
N LEU A 480 4.22 21.28 10.35
CA LEU A 480 3.07 21.99 10.88
C LEU A 480 3.36 23.49 10.91
N GLU A 481 2.55 24.29 10.23
CA GLU A 481 2.65 25.74 10.22
C GLU A 481 1.28 26.34 10.58
N ASN A 482 1.18 26.99 11.74
CA ASN A 482 -0.07 27.54 12.29
C ASN A 482 -1.22 26.51 12.38
N GLY A 483 -0.89 25.25 12.69
CA GLY A 483 -1.87 24.18 12.79
C GLY A 483 -2.28 23.55 11.44
N VAL A 484 -1.72 24.04 10.33
CA VAL A 484 -1.93 23.49 8.99
C VAL A 484 -0.68 22.75 8.55
N THR A 485 -0.84 21.53 8.06
CA THR A 485 0.26 20.75 7.52
C THR A 485 0.64 21.27 6.14
N LYS A 486 1.92 21.56 5.93
CA LYS A 486 2.48 22.04 4.66
C LYS A 486 3.62 21.14 4.21
N LEU A 487 3.80 21.02 2.90
CA LEU A 487 4.99 20.39 2.35
C LEU A 487 6.22 21.24 2.69
N THR A 488 7.30 20.59 3.13
CA THR A 488 8.60 21.24 3.31
C THR A 488 9.47 21.11 2.07
N TYR A 489 9.26 20.03 1.33
CA TYR A 489 9.92 19.74 0.08
C TYR A 489 8.93 19.09 -0.87
N PRO A 490 8.91 19.46 -2.16
CA PRO A 490 7.82 19.08 -3.05
C PRO A 490 7.97 17.64 -3.57
N TYR A 491 9.08 16.97 -3.27
CA TYR A 491 9.45 15.72 -3.93
C TYR A 491 9.24 14.55 -2.97
N THR A 492 8.59 13.48 -3.45
CA THR A 492 8.42 12.23 -2.71
C THR A 492 9.78 11.64 -2.32
N PHE A 493 10.76 11.76 -3.21
CA PHE A 493 12.17 11.60 -2.93
C PHE A 493 12.97 12.55 -3.81
N GLY A 494 14.25 12.77 -3.48
CA GLY A 494 15.06 13.86 -4.02
C GLY A 494 15.15 13.89 -5.56
N PRO A 495 15.78 14.94 -6.12
CA PRO A 495 15.96 15.06 -7.58
C PRO A 495 16.77 13.91 -8.17
N ARG A 496 17.40 13.11 -7.30
CA ARG A 496 18.21 11.95 -7.64
C ARG A 496 17.76 10.75 -6.83
N TYR A 497 17.83 9.59 -7.47
CA TYR A 497 17.77 8.32 -6.76
C TYR A 497 19.03 8.12 -5.90
N SER A 498 18.82 7.60 -4.70
CA SER A 498 19.86 7.10 -3.80
C SER A 498 20.35 5.71 -4.23
N GLY A 499 19.47 4.89 -4.83
CA GLY A 499 19.79 3.55 -5.27
C GLY A 499 20.17 3.44 -6.74
N SER A 500 20.67 2.26 -7.10
CA SER A 500 20.88 1.88 -8.50
C SER A 500 19.55 1.50 -9.14
N ILE A 501 19.31 1.95 -10.37
CA ILE A 501 18.11 1.63 -11.14
C ILE A 501 18.35 0.40 -12.02
N PRO A 502 17.64 -0.72 -11.81
CA PRO A 502 17.67 -1.86 -12.71
C PRO A 502 17.10 -1.54 -14.11
N ASP A 503 17.56 -2.23 -15.15
CA ASP A 503 17.08 -2.03 -16.53
C ASP A 503 15.58 -2.31 -16.72
N ASN A 504 15.01 -3.18 -15.87
CA ASN A 504 13.59 -3.55 -15.87
C ASN A 504 12.74 -2.74 -14.88
N ALA A 505 13.31 -1.71 -14.24
CA ALA A 505 12.55 -0.86 -13.33
C ALA A 505 11.50 -0.02 -14.08
N VAL A 506 10.54 0.52 -13.32
CA VAL A 506 9.47 1.39 -13.85
C VAL A 506 9.98 2.73 -14.39
N ALA A 507 11.22 3.09 -14.07
CA ALA A 507 11.89 4.30 -14.52
C ALA A 507 13.34 3.99 -14.93
N SER A 508 13.95 4.93 -15.63
CA SER A 508 15.39 4.92 -15.93
C SER A 508 16.02 6.22 -15.43
N CYS A 509 17.34 6.24 -15.25
CA CYS A 509 18.04 7.49 -14.91
C CYS A 509 17.80 8.53 -16.00
N GLY A 510 17.22 9.68 -15.62
CA GLY A 510 17.06 10.80 -16.52
C GLY A 510 18.41 11.37 -16.96
N SER A 511 18.47 11.97 -18.15
CA SER A 511 19.61 12.82 -18.53
C SER A 511 19.60 14.08 -17.67
N SER A 512 20.79 14.58 -17.30
CA SER A 512 20.99 15.85 -16.58
C SER A 512 20.44 17.10 -17.29
N ASP A 513 19.89 16.92 -18.49
CA ASP A 513 19.35 17.96 -19.37
C ASP A 513 17.83 17.75 -19.50
N GLN A 514 17.08 18.17 -18.47
CA GLN A 514 15.61 18.13 -18.48
C GLN A 514 14.99 19.32 -19.23
N SER A 515 15.78 20.06 -20.00
CA SER A 515 15.34 21.20 -20.83
C SER A 515 14.47 20.80 -22.03
N ASN A 516 14.15 19.51 -22.21
CA ASN A 516 13.33 19.04 -23.31
C ASN A 516 12.24 18.11 -22.76
N GLY A 517 11.13 18.72 -22.36
CA GLY A 517 9.86 18.03 -22.16
C GLY A 517 9.55 17.19 -23.39
N GLY A 518 9.59 15.87 -23.21
CA GLY A 518 9.13 14.89 -24.16
C GLY A 518 8.68 13.66 -23.38
N PRO A 519 7.54 13.03 -23.73
CA PRO A 519 7.11 11.81 -23.07
C PRO A 519 8.17 10.72 -23.27
N PRO A 520 8.28 9.75 -22.34
CA PRO A 520 9.22 8.65 -22.47
C PRO A 520 9.01 7.93 -23.80
N PRO A 521 10.08 7.41 -24.45
CA PRO A 521 9.90 6.52 -25.58
C PRO A 521 9.08 5.32 -25.12
N GLY A 522 7.92 5.12 -25.76
CA GLY A 522 7.10 3.93 -25.53
C GLY A 522 7.90 2.65 -25.77
N PRO A 523 7.46 1.51 -25.21
CA PRO A 523 8.17 0.25 -25.32
C PRO A 523 8.41 -0.10 -26.80
N PRO A 524 9.55 -0.72 -27.14
CA PRO A 524 9.84 -1.08 -28.51
C PRO A 524 8.75 -2.03 -29.03
N PRO A 525 8.27 -1.86 -30.28
CA PRO A 525 7.32 -2.79 -30.85
C PRO A 525 7.96 -4.18 -30.92
N GLY A 526 7.33 -5.14 -30.23
CA GLY A 526 7.77 -6.52 -30.16
C GLY A 526 7.91 -7.16 -31.54
N GLY A 527 9.01 -7.90 -31.71
CA GLY A 527 9.23 -8.85 -32.80
C GLY A 527 9.15 -10.28 -32.30
#